data_AF-A0A6G6W8F2-F1
#
_entry.id   AF-A0A6G6W8F2-F1
#
_cell.length_a   1.000
_cell.length_b   1.000
_cell.length_c   1.000
_cell.angle_alpha   90.00
_cell.angle_beta   90.00
_cell.angle_gamma   90.00
#
_symmetry.space_group_name_H-M   'P 1'
#
loop_
_entity.id
_entity.type
_entity.pdbx_description
1 polymer ?
#
loop_
_entity_poly.entity_id
_entity_poly.type
_entity_poly.pdbx_seq_one_letter_code
_entity_poly.pdbx_strand_id
1 'polypeptide(L)'
;MTDEQPTQTGDLGEQPEPVTEPGEPNPGGVDALPEDDENVPADLDPDHNPATDEAPEPLQEELEQGEDTGTEATESDGGEHEGSSGDEESPA
;
A
#
# COMPACT_ATOMS: atom_id res chain seq x y z
N MET A 1 -25.40 8.10 -11.00
CA MET A 1 -24.30 8.49 -11.91
C MET A 1 -22.94 8.17 -11.26
N THR A 2 -22.39 6.98 -11.56
CA THR A 2 -21.10 6.43 -11.06
C THR A 2 -19.94 7.28 -11.46
N ASP A 3 -19.47 8.10 -10.54
CA ASP A 3 -18.18 8.76 -10.62
C ASP A 3 -17.07 7.72 -10.40
N GLU A 4 -16.91 6.85 -11.39
CA GLU A 4 -15.77 5.97 -11.54
C GLU A 4 -14.51 6.85 -11.55
N GLN A 5 -13.76 6.84 -10.45
CA GLN A 5 -12.43 7.43 -10.39
C GLN A 5 -11.60 6.80 -11.53
N PRO A 6 -10.88 7.58 -12.35
CA PRO A 6 -10.07 7.03 -13.43
C PRO A 6 -8.91 6.26 -12.82
N THR A 7 -9.12 4.99 -12.52
CA THR A 7 -8.04 4.05 -12.28
C THR A 7 -7.32 3.92 -13.61
N GLN A 8 -6.02 4.25 -13.64
CA GLN A 8 -5.19 4.12 -14.82
C GLN A 8 -4.95 2.62 -15.07
N THR A 9 -6.00 1.92 -15.49
CA THR A 9 -6.07 0.48 -15.78
C THR A 9 -5.76 0.17 -17.24
N GLY A 10 -5.28 1.16 -17.99
CA GLY A 10 -4.85 1.02 -19.37
C GLY A 10 -3.44 0.44 -19.50
N ASP A 11 -3.15 -0.12 -20.67
CA ASP A 11 -1.83 -0.57 -21.07
C ASP A 11 -0.82 0.60 -21.04
N LEU A 12 0.10 0.56 -20.08
CA LEU A 12 1.14 1.57 -19.87
C LEU A 12 2.29 1.44 -20.89
N GLY A 13 2.22 0.45 -21.78
CA GLY A 13 3.33 0.09 -22.65
C GLY A 13 4.43 -0.63 -21.90
N GLU A 14 5.51 -0.95 -22.61
CA GLU A 14 6.66 -1.65 -22.04
C GLU A 14 7.42 -0.72 -21.08
N GLN A 15 7.85 -1.26 -19.94
CA GLN A 15 8.71 -0.55 -19.01
C GLN A 15 10.01 -0.15 -19.75
N PRO A 16 10.44 1.13 -19.67
CA PRO A 16 11.67 1.55 -20.31
C PRO A 16 12.87 0.84 -19.67
N GLU A 17 13.85 0.50 -20.51
CA GLU A 17 15.11 -0.03 -20.00
C GLU A 17 15.84 1.03 -19.14
N PRO A 18 16.52 0.62 -18.06
CA PRO A 18 17.33 1.54 -17.27
C PRO A 18 18.49 2.07 -18.13
N VAL A 19 18.58 3.40 -18.25
CA VAL A 19 19.65 4.09 -19.00
C VAL A 19 20.51 4.86 -18.01
N THR A 20 21.82 4.70 -18.10
CA THR A 20 22.81 5.47 -17.33
C THR A 20 23.40 6.57 -18.21
N GLU A 21 23.69 7.75 -17.64
CA GLU A 21 24.33 8.83 -18.38
C GLU A 21 25.82 8.53 -18.64
N PRO A 22 26.44 9.13 -19.68
CA PRO A 22 27.86 8.96 -19.95
C PRO A 22 28.73 9.42 -18.76
N GLY A 23 29.38 8.48 -18.09
CA GLY A 23 30.25 8.73 -16.95
C GLY A 23 29.65 8.36 -15.59
N GLU A 24 28.37 7.97 -15.56
CA GLU A 24 27.78 7.36 -14.38
C GLU A 24 28.22 5.88 -14.27
N PRO A 25 28.52 5.39 -13.06
CA PRO A 25 28.78 3.98 -12.86
C PRO A 25 27.51 3.17 -13.14
N ASN A 26 27.69 1.91 -13.56
CA ASN A 26 26.56 1.00 -13.64
C ASN A 26 25.85 0.95 -12.27
N PRO A 27 24.51 0.95 -12.26
CA PRO A 27 23.74 0.80 -11.04
C PRO A 27 24.19 -0.47 -10.29
N GLY A 28 24.29 -0.36 -8.97
CA GLY A 28 24.79 -1.42 -8.08
C GLY A 28 26.15 -1.14 -7.43
N GLY A 29 27.04 -0.36 -8.05
CA GLY A 29 28.36 -0.10 -7.46
C GLY A 29 29.19 -1.37 -7.22
N VAL A 30 30.30 -1.25 -6.48
CA VAL A 30 31.25 -2.35 -6.23
C VAL A 30 30.75 -3.36 -5.19
N ASP A 31 29.89 -2.92 -4.27
CA ASP A 31 29.36 -3.74 -3.19
C ASP A 31 27.95 -4.30 -3.47
N ALA A 32 27.41 -4.10 -4.70
CA ALA A 32 26.15 -4.73 -5.07
C ALA A 32 26.28 -6.23 -5.08
N LEU A 33 25.31 -6.86 -4.43
CA LEU A 33 25.04 -8.27 -4.59
C LEU A 33 24.18 -8.48 -5.83
N PRO A 34 24.26 -9.64 -6.50
CA PRO A 34 23.31 -10.03 -7.53
C PRO A 34 21.89 -9.94 -6.98
N GLU A 35 20.95 -9.44 -7.79
CA GLU A 35 19.54 -9.52 -7.43
C GLU A 35 19.12 -11.00 -7.49
N ASP A 36 18.96 -11.61 -6.32
CA ASP A 36 18.30 -12.90 -6.18
C ASP A 36 16.79 -12.68 -6.33
N ASP A 37 16.18 -13.31 -7.34
CA ASP A 37 14.71 -13.35 -7.53
C ASP A 37 13.98 -13.97 -6.32
N GLU A 38 14.72 -14.60 -5.40
CA GLU A 38 14.24 -15.26 -4.19
C GLU A 38 14.37 -14.39 -2.93
N ASN A 39 14.66 -13.09 -3.08
CA ASN A 39 14.67 -12.15 -1.96
C ASN A 39 13.24 -11.86 -1.49
N VAL A 40 12.60 -12.87 -0.90
CA VAL A 40 11.32 -12.76 -0.23
C VAL A 40 11.57 -11.91 1.02
N PRO A 41 10.95 -10.73 1.15
CA PRO A 41 11.02 -9.96 2.38
C PRO A 41 10.61 -10.87 3.53
N ALA A 42 11.50 -11.02 4.51
CA ALA A 42 11.21 -11.74 5.74
C ALA A 42 10.27 -10.89 6.61
N ASP A 43 9.02 -10.75 6.17
CA ASP A 43 7.85 -10.24 6.89
C ASP A 43 6.82 -9.68 5.90
N LEU A 44 6.13 -10.56 5.17
CA LEU A 44 4.90 -10.15 4.48
C LEU A 44 3.66 -10.46 5.32
N ASP A 45 3.77 -11.45 6.21
CA ASP A 45 2.71 -11.81 7.14
C ASP A 45 2.97 -11.14 8.49
N PRO A 46 2.04 -10.29 8.99
CA PRO A 46 2.19 -9.65 10.29
C PRO A 46 2.30 -10.65 11.46
N ASP A 47 1.83 -11.88 11.25
CA ASP A 47 1.96 -12.99 12.20
C ASP A 47 3.40 -13.53 12.33
N HIS A 48 4.28 -13.23 11.38
CA HIS A 48 5.68 -13.67 11.38
C HIS A 48 6.65 -12.57 11.84
N ASN A 49 6.11 -11.41 12.23
CA ASN A 49 6.91 -10.27 12.65
C ASN A 49 7.59 -10.55 14.00
N PRO A 50 8.92 -10.65 14.09
CA PRO A 50 9.60 -10.98 15.34
C PRO A 50 9.39 -9.94 16.45
N ALA A 51 8.92 -8.73 16.11
CA ALA A 51 8.58 -7.71 17.08
C ALA A 51 7.25 -7.99 17.82
N THR A 52 6.37 -8.85 17.28
CA THR A 52 5.09 -9.22 17.94
C THR A 52 5.31 -10.32 18.98
N ASP A 53 6.24 -11.25 18.75
CA ASP A 53 6.63 -12.31 19.69
C ASP A 53 7.21 -11.75 21.01
N GLU A 54 7.94 -10.64 20.94
CA GLU A 54 8.57 -9.99 22.11
C GLU A 54 7.66 -8.96 22.81
N ALA A 55 6.46 -8.70 22.29
CA ALA A 55 5.55 -7.74 22.86
C ALA A 55 5.02 -8.22 24.24
N PRO A 56 4.79 -7.34 25.22
CA PRO A 56 4.14 -7.72 26.47
C PRO A 56 2.68 -8.15 26.22
N GLU A 57 2.18 -9.12 26.99
CA GLU A 57 0.81 -9.67 26.93
C GLU A 57 -0.32 -8.67 26.58
N PRO A 58 -0.47 -7.51 27.25
CA PRO A 58 -1.52 -6.56 26.91
C PRO A 58 -1.41 -5.99 25.49
N LEU A 59 -0.21 -5.87 24.94
CA LEU A 59 0.01 -5.39 23.58
C LEU A 59 -0.17 -6.51 22.54
N GLN A 60 0.13 -7.77 22.89
CA GLN A 60 -0.14 -8.91 22.01
C GLN A 60 -1.66 -9.05 21.76
N GLU A 61 -2.45 -9.00 22.83
CA GLU A 61 -3.91 -9.11 22.74
C GLU A 61 -4.56 -7.97 21.93
N GLU A 62 -4.00 -6.77 21.96
CA GLU A 62 -4.44 -5.64 21.12
C GLU A 62 -4.06 -5.83 19.64
N LEU A 63 -2.87 -6.36 19.36
CA LEU A 63 -2.42 -6.65 17.99
C LEU A 63 -3.25 -7.78 17.35
N GLU A 64 -3.62 -8.79 18.12
CA GLU A 64 -4.45 -9.92 17.66
C GLU A 64 -5.92 -9.52 17.43
N GLN A 65 -6.49 -8.66 18.29
CA GLN A 65 -7.87 -8.20 18.14
C GLN A 65 -8.05 -7.21 16.99
N GLY A 66 -6.99 -6.46 16.64
CA GLY A 66 -7.07 -5.40 15.63
C GLY A 66 -7.96 -4.23 16.08
N GLU A 67 -7.98 -3.17 15.28
CA GLU A 67 -8.86 -2.03 15.53
C GLU A 67 -10.29 -2.35 15.06
N ASP A 68 -11.29 -2.06 15.89
CA ASP A 68 -12.70 -2.23 15.55
C ASP A 68 -13.14 -1.13 14.56
N THR A 69 -12.88 -1.38 13.28
CA THR A 69 -13.37 -0.56 12.16
C THR A 69 -14.74 -1.02 11.68
N GLY A 70 -15.58 -1.62 12.55
CA GLY A 70 -16.89 -2.18 12.21
C GLY A 70 -18.06 -1.19 12.28
N THR A 71 -17.80 0.12 12.18
CA THR A 71 -18.84 1.16 12.27
C THR A 71 -19.58 1.39 10.94
N GLU A 72 -20.75 2.03 10.99
CA GLU A 72 -21.55 2.38 9.80
C GLU A 72 -20.80 3.23 8.76
N ALA A 73 -19.76 3.95 9.19
CA ALA A 73 -18.93 4.75 8.31
C ALA A 73 -17.87 3.93 7.53
N THR A 74 -17.56 2.72 8.00
CA THR A 74 -16.46 1.87 7.52
C THR A 74 -16.95 0.51 7.04
N GLU A 75 -18.22 0.16 7.29
CA GLU A 75 -18.87 -0.98 6.65
C GLU A 75 -18.89 -0.75 5.13
N SER A 76 -18.19 -1.61 4.40
CA SER A 76 -18.26 -1.65 2.95
C SER A 76 -19.58 -2.33 2.55
N ASP A 77 -20.70 -1.62 2.67
CA ASP A 77 -21.88 -2.01 1.90
C ASP A 77 -21.49 -1.89 0.42
N GLY A 78 -21.61 -2.97 -0.33
CA GLY A 78 -21.13 -3.09 -1.71
C GLY A 78 -21.86 -2.18 -2.69
N GLY A 79 -21.61 -0.87 -2.59
CA GLY A 79 -22.21 0.19 -3.37
C GLY A 79 -21.15 1.23 -3.72
N GLU A 80 -20.64 1.11 -4.93
CA GLU A 80 -20.26 2.21 -5.83
C GLU A 80 -20.41 3.61 -5.20
N HIS A 81 -19.30 4.19 -4.73
CA HIS A 81 -19.27 5.56 -4.22
C HIS A 81 -19.59 6.54 -5.35
N GLU A 82 -20.84 6.97 -5.36
CA GLU A 82 -21.37 8.01 -6.22
C GLU A 82 -21.75 9.24 -5.47
N GLY A 83 -21.06 10.33 -5.77
CA GLY A 83 -21.63 11.67 -5.79
C GLY A 83 -22.51 12.03 -4.59
N SER A 84 -21.88 12.39 -3.47
CA SER A 84 -22.50 13.38 -2.59
C SER A 84 -21.83 14.73 -2.85
N SER A 85 -22.48 15.51 -3.72
CA SER A 85 -22.20 16.91 -3.99
C SER A 85 -22.24 17.70 -2.68
N GLY A 86 -21.06 18.05 -2.17
CA GLY A 86 -20.89 19.09 -1.16
C GLY A 86 -21.18 20.47 -1.76
N ASP A 87 -22.46 20.75 -1.98
CA ASP A 87 -22.97 22.10 -2.24
C ASP A 87 -23.90 22.45 -1.06
N GLU A 88 -23.28 22.81 0.06
CA GLU A 88 -23.96 23.52 1.15
C GLU A 88 -23.50 24.98 1.10
N GLU A 89 -24.47 25.83 0.75
CA GLU A 89 -24.33 27.25 0.43
C GLU A 89 -23.56 28.07 1.49
N SER A 90 -22.80 29.07 1.04
CA SER A 90 -22.16 30.05 1.93
C SER A 90 -23.20 30.95 2.61
N PRO A 91 -23.08 31.28 3.91
CA PRO A 91 -24.00 32.18 4.57
C PRO A 91 -23.82 33.62 4.04
N ALA A 92 -24.94 34.27 3.73
CA ALA A 92 -25.03 35.69 3.39
C ALA A 92 -24.95 36.60 4.62
#